data_AF-A0A7Z0TJK3-F1
#
_entry.id   AF-A0A7Z0TJK3-F1
#
_cell.length_a   1.000
_cell.length_b   1.000
_cell.length_c   1.000
_cell.angle_alpha   90.00
_cell.angle_beta   90.00
_cell.angle_gamma   90.00
#
_symmetry.space_group_name_H-M   'P 1'
#
loop_
_entity.id
_entity.type
_entity.pdbx_description
1 polymer ?
#
loop_
_entity_poly.entity_id
_entity_poly.type
_entity_poly.pdbx_seq_one_letter_code
_entity_poly.pdbx_strand_id
1 'polypeptide(L)'
;MSDWRNALEEARLLLQAAGATPVASPAVWARLDGALTGLEGAVRRRDPDRLRLALYTLEDSLPAVRMRMPGGPDDLTAPPPPLAERLDRLITRIRVAEADVARPGRVDPGDH
;
A
#
# COMPACT_ATOMS: atom_id res chain seq x y z
N MET A 1 -15.52 11.74 -5.38
CA MET A 1 -15.00 10.51 -6.04
C MET A 1 -13.51 10.61 -6.36
N SER A 2 -12.99 11.79 -6.74
CA SER A 2 -11.56 11.99 -7.08
C SER A 2 -10.59 11.64 -5.93
N ASP A 3 -10.94 11.93 -4.68
CA ASP A 3 -10.10 11.64 -3.51
C ASP A 3 -9.77 10.16 -3.32
N TRP A 4 -10.75 9.28 -3.52
CA TRP A 4 -10.55 7.84 -3.35
C TRP A 4 -9.67 7.26 -4.47
N ARG A 5 -9.90 7.68 -5.71
CA ARG A 5 -9.07 7.27 -6.85
C ARG A 5 -7.63 7.74 -6.68
N ASN A 6 -7.42 9.00 -6.30
CA ASN A 6 -6.09 9.55 -6.09
C ASN A 6 -5.36 8.81 -4.95
N ALA A 7 -6.06 8.53 -3.85
CA ALA A 7 -5.48 7.78 -2.74
C ALA A 7 -5.11 6.34 -3.12
N LEU A 8 -5.90 5.67 -3.98
CA LEU A 8 -5.56 4.35 -4.50
C LEU A 8 -4.32 4.39 -5.42
N GLU A 9 -4.21 5.42 -6.26
CA GLU A 9 -3.06 5.61 -7.13
C GLU A 9 -1.77 5.85 -6.32
N GLU A 10 -1.83 6.72 -5.32
CA GLU A 10 -0.73 6.97 -4.39
C GLU A 10 -0.34 5.69 -3.64
N ALA A 11 -1.32 4.92 -3.17
CA ALA A 11 -1.08 3.62 -2.54
C ALA A 11 -0.35 2.65 -3.45
N ARG A 12 -0.76 2.57 -4.72
CA ARG A 12 -0.09 1.71 -5.69
C ARG A 12 1.37 2.11 -5.90
N LEU A 13 1.65 3.41 -6.05
CA LEU A 13 3.00 3.90 -6.28
C LEU A 13 3.92 3.61 -5.09
N LEU A 14 3.43 3.84 -3.86
CA LEU A 14 4.19 3.56 -2.65
C LEU A 14 4.44 2.07 -2.44
N LEU A 15 3.44 1.21 -2.72
CA LEU A 15 3.61 -0.24 -2.64
C LEU A 15 4.59 -0.77 -3.69
N GLN A 16 4.62 -0.18 -4.89
CA GLN A 16 5.61 -0.52 -5.91
C GLN A 16 7.03 -0.12 -5.46
N ALA A 17 7.19 1.06 -4.84
CA ALA A 17 8.46 1.46 -4.26
C ALA A 17 8.90 0.52 -3.11
N ALA A 18 7.95 0.11 -2.27
CA ALA A 18 8.18 -0.86 -1.21
C ALA A 18 8.63 -2.23 -1.76
N GLY A 19 7.94 -2.75 -2.79
CA GLY A 19 8.31 -4.01 -3.44
C GLY A 19 9.63 -3.95 -4.22
N ALA A 20 10.05 -2.76 -4.67
CA ALA A 20 11.34 -2.53 -5.30
C ALA A 20 12.50 -2.41 -4.29
N THR A 21 12.23 -2.41 -2.98
CA THR A 21 13.27 -2.33 -1.94
C THR A 21 13.90 -3.71 -1.73
N PRO A 22 15.16 -3.94 -2.15
CA PRO A 22 15.75 -5.28 -2.10
C PRO A 22 16.14 -5.70 -0.68
N VAL A 23 16.51 -4.74 0.17
CA VAL A 23 16.92 -4.96 1.55
C VAL A 23 16.52 -3.79 2.44
N ALA A 24 16.14 -4.07 3.69
CA ALA A 24 15.84 -3.08 4.73
C ALA A 24 16.08 -3.67 6.12
N SER A 25 16.08 -2.84 7.17
CA SER A 25 16.21 -3.37 8.54
C SER A 25 14.93 -4.13 8.96
N PRO A 26 15.02 -5.11 9.87
CA PRO A 26 13.85 -5.83 10.39
C PRO A 26 12.76 -4.91 10.96
N ALA A 27 13.16 -3.79 11.57
CA ALA A 27 12.25 -2.78 12.08
C ALA A 27 11.47 -2.05 10.98
N VAL A 28 12.07 -1.88 9.78
CA VAL A 28 11.37 -1.35 8.61
C VAL A 28 10.36 -2.38 8.09
N TRP A 29 10.75 -3.67 8.00
CA TRP A 29 9.81 -4.71 7.57
C TRP A 29 8.62 -4.87 8.51
N ALA A 30 8.83 -4.79 9.82
CA ALA A 30 7.75 -4.83 10.81
C ALA A 30 6.78 -3.64 10.68
N ARG A 31 7.31 -2.43 10.46
CA ARG A 31 6.47 -1.24 10.22
C ARG A 31 5.70 -1.35 8.91
N LEU A 32 6.36 -1.85 7.86
CA LEU A 32 5.72 -2.10 6.57
C LEU A 32 4.54 -3.06 6.73
N ASP A 33 4.71 -4.18 7.43
CA ASP A 33 3.62 -5.14 7.69
C ASP A 33 2.42 -4.50 8.42
N GLY A 34 2.69 -3.63 9.40
CA GLY A 34 1.67 -2.84 10.08
C GLY A 34 0.91 -1.91 9.12
N ALA A 35 1.63 -1.17 8.26
CA ALA A 35 1.04 -0.30 7.26
C ALA A 35 0.19 -1.08 6.25
N LEU A 36 0.66 -2.24 5.78
CA LEU A 36 -0.10 -3.12 4.88
C LEU A 36 -1.41 -3.61 5.51
N THR A 37 -1.39 -3.92 6.81
CA THR A 37 -2.60 -4.28 7.56
C THR A 37 -3.62 -3.13 7.56
N GLY A 38 -3.15 -1.89 7.77
CA GLY A 38 -3.98 -0.69 7.67
C GLY A 38 -4.57 -0.50 6.27
N LEU A 39 -3.74 -0.63 5.24
CA LEU A 39 -4.15 -0.48 3.84
C LEU A 39 -5.19 -1.54 3.43
N GLU A 40 -4.97 -2.81 3.77
CA GLU A 40 -5.93 -3.88 3.50
C GLU A 40 -7.29 -3.59 4.15
N GLY A 41 -7.29 -3.12 5.40
CA GLY A 41 -8.49 -2.73 6.11
C GLY A 41 -9.20 -1.54 5.46
N ALA A 42 -8.46 -0.53 5.02
CA ALA A 42 -8.98 0.64 4.34
C ALA A 42 -9.60 0.30 2.97
N VAL A 43 -8.88 -0.49 2.15
CA VAL A 43 -9.36 -0.96 0.83
C VAL A 43 -10.62 -1.80 1.00
N ARG A 44 -10.66 -2.72 1.97
CA ARG A 44 -11.83 -3.56 2.24
C ARG A 44 -13.07 -2.75 2.63
N ARG A 45 -12.89 -1.66 3.38
CA ARG A 45 -13.99 -0.80 3.86
C ARG A 45 -14.32 0.36 2.93
N ARG A 46 -13.54 0.54 1.84
CA ARG A 46 -13.59 1.74 0.98
C ARG A 46 -13.53 3.05 1.79
N ASP A 47 -12.65 3.07 2.79
CA ASP A 47 -12.51 4.17 3.73
C ASP A 47 -11.29 5.05 3.33
N PRO A 48 -11.52 6.25 2.77
CA PRO A 48 -10.44 7.11 2.27
C PRO A 48 -9.56 7.67 3.38
N ASP A 49 -10.11 7.94 4.57
CA ASP A 49 -9.33 8.53 5.67
C ASP A 49 -8.41 7.49 6.30
N ARG A 50 -8.87 6.24 6.43
CA ARG A 50 -8.01 5.12 6.82
C ARG A 50 -6.95 4.82 5.77
N LEU A 51 -7.29 4.95 4.48
CA LEU A 51 -6.32 4.76 3.39
C LEU A 51 -5.20 5.79 3.52
N ARG A 52 -5.54 7.08 3.68
CA ARG A 52 -4.56 8.16 3.89
C ARG A 52 -3.69 7.94 5.13
N LEU A 53 -4.27 7.54 6.25
CA LEU A 53 -3.50 7.26 7.46
C LEU A 53 -2.49 6.11 7.25
N ALA A 54 -2.94 5.06 6.57
CA ALA A 54 -2.09 3.93 6.26
C ALA A 54 -1.00 4.28 5.23
N LEU A 55 -1.29 5.18 4.28
CA LEU A 55 -0.31 5.72 3.35
C LEU A 55 0.75 6.55 4.05
N TYR A 56 0.35 7.47 4.93
CA TYR A 56 1.28 8.24 5.75
C TYR A 56 2.22 7.34 6.55
N THR A 57 1.69 6.25 7.11
CA THR A 57 2.49 5.26 7.84
C THR A 57 3.44 4.50 6.92
N LEU A 58 2.99 4.16 5.70
CA LEU A 58 3.80 3.49 4.69
C LEU A 58 4.96 4.38 4.21
N GLU A 59 4.69 5.64 3.91
CA GLU A 59 5.70 6.63 3.51
C GLU A 59 6.77 6.82 4.58
N ASP A 60 6.36 6.96 5.84
CA ASP A 60 7.27 7.08 6.98
C ASP A 60 8.14 5.82 7.17
N SER A 61 7.60 4.66 6.78
CA SER A 61 8.31 3.39 6.86
C SER A 61 9.32 3.17 5.74
N LEU A 62 9.21 3.87 4.61
CA LEU A 62 10.07 3.65 3.45
C LEU A 62 11.38 4.45 3.56
N PRO A 63 12.54 3.78 3.58
CA PRO A 63 13.84 4.43 3.77
C PRO A 63 14.23 5.37 2.63
N ALA A 64 13.64 5.22 1.44
CA ALA A 64 13.90 6.07 0.28
C ALA A 64 13.21 7.45 0.33
N VAL A 65 12.18 7.63 1.19
CA VAL A 65 11.36 8.86 1.21
C VAL A 65 11.84 9.85 2.28
N ARG A 66 12.34 9.37 3.41
CA ARG A 66 12.99 10.21 4.43
C ARG A 66 14.21 9.50 5.00
N MET A 67 15.39 9.98 4.60
CA MET A 67 16.68 9.53 5.11
C MET A 67 16.69 9.47 6.65
N ARG A 68 16.66 8.25 7.18
CA ARG A 68 17.42 7.74 8.34
C ARG A 68 16.97 6.31 8.57
N MET A 69 17.69 5.34 8.01
CA MET A 69 17.54 3.96 8.47
C MET A 69 17.96 3.91 9.94
N PRO A 70 17.09 3.50 10.88
CA PRO A 70 17.54 3.10 12.19
C PRO A 70 18.22 1.74 12.03
N GLY A 71 19.55 1.74 12.05
CA GLY A 71 20.39 0.54 11.88
C GLY A 71 21.53 0.77 10.89
N GLY A 72 22.67 0.13 11.15
CA GLY A 72 23.82 0.14 10.24
C GLY A 72 23.57 -0.71 8.99
N PRO A 73 24.40 -0.58 7.94
CA PRO A 73 24.28 -1.37 6.70
C PRO A 73 24.40 -2.89 6.94
N ASP A 74 24.96 -3.31 8.07
CA ASP A 74 25.12 -4.71 8.48
C ASP A 74 23.82 -5.41 8.94
N ASP A 75 22.74 -4.68 9.23
CA ASP A 75 21.46 -5.25 9.69
C ASP A 75 20.39 -5.34 8.57
N LEU A 76 20.80 -5.17 7.31
CA LEU A 76 19.88 -5.16 6.17
C LEU A 76 19.55 -6.59 5.73
N THR A 77 18.26 -6.89 5.69
CA THR A 77 17.74 -8.20 5.26
C THR A 77 16.73 -8.04 4.14
N ALA A 78 16.60 -9.08 3.32
CA ALA A 78 15.56 -9.18 2.31
C ALA A 78 14.16 -9.14 2.96
N PRO A 79 13.11 -8.73 2.22
CA PRO A 79 11.76 -8.77 2.75
C PRO A 79 11.40 -10.22 3.15
N PRO A 80 10.78 -10.43 4.32
CA PRO A 80 10.33 -11.76 4.71
C PRO A 80 9.33 -12.29 3.65
N PRO A 81 9.39 -13.59 3.26
CA PRO A 81 8.58 -14.11 2.16
C PRO A 81 7.07 -13.83 2.27
N PRO A 82 6.44 -13.95 3.46
CA PRO A 82 5.01 -13.62 3.62
C PRO A 82 4.70 -12.15 3.32
N LEU A 83 5.64 -11.24 3.57
CA LEU A 83 5.48 -9.81 3.34
C LEU A 83 5.53 -9.47 1.85
N ALA A 84 6.46 -10.08 1.12
CA ALA A 84 6.58 -9.93 -0.33
C ALA A 84 5.27 -10.37 -1.04
N GLU A 85 4.76 -11.56 -0.71
CA GLU A 85 3.49 -12.05 -1.26
C GLU A 85 2.29 -11.16 -0.90
N ARG A 86 2.34 -10.51 0.27
CA ARG A 86 1.28 -9.63 0.74
C ARG A 86 1.30 -8.31 -0.03
N LEU A 87 2.48 -7.75 -0.29
CA LEU A 87 2.66 -6.58 -1.14
C LEU A 87 2.08 -6.82 -2.54
N ASP A 88 2.44 -7.92 -3.20
CA ASP A 88 1.96 -8.25 -4.54
C ASP A 88 0.43 -8.42 -4.59
N ARG A 89 -0.13 -9.12 -3.60
CA ARG A 89 -1.59 -9.28 -3.47
C ARG A 89 -2.29 -7.94 -3.28
N LEU A 90 -1.74 -7.04 -2.47
CA LEU A 90 -2.33 -5.74 -2.19
C LEU A 90 -2.25 -4.81 -3.42
N ILE A 91 -1.11 -4.78 -4.11
CA ILE A 91 -0.95 -4.06 -5.39
C ILE A 91 -2.02 -4.52 -6.39
N THR A 92 -2.22 -5.83 -6.49
CA THR A 92 -3.23 -6.41 -7.39
C THR A 92 -4.64 -5.97 -7.01
N ARG A 93 -4.99 -5.99 -5.72
CA ARG A 93 -6.30 -5.52 -5.22
C ARG A 93 -6.53 -4.05 -5.48
N ILE A 94 -5.51 -3.21 -5.27
CA ILE A 94 -5.61 -1.77 -5.52
C ILE A 94 -5.82 -1.50 -7.00
N ARG A 95 -5.09 -2.18 -7.91
CA ARG A 95 -5.33 -2.05 -9.36
C ARG A 95 -6.76 -2.40 -9.76
N VAL A 96 -7.33 -3.45 -9.16
CA VAL A 96 -8.74 -3.82 -9.39
C VAL A 96 -9.68 -2.73 -8.87
N ALA A 97 -9.41 -2.17 -7.68
CA ALA A 97 -10.21 -1.09 -7.12
C ALA A 97 -10.11 0.21 -7.94
N GLU A 98 -8.92 0.56 -8.45
CA GLU A 98 -8.72 1.69 -9.37
C GLU A 98 -9.56 1.52 -10.64
N ALA A 99 -9.52 0.32 -11.23
CA ALA A 99 -10.29 0.00 -12.44
C ALA A 99 -11.81 0.04 -12.21
N ASP A 100 -12.28 -0.41 -11.03
CA ASP A 100 -13.69 -0.33 -10.63
C ASP A 100 -14.17 1.13 -10.55
N VAL A 101 -13.36 2.01 -9.95
CA VAL A 101 -13.64 3.44 -9.81
C VAL A 101 -13.55 4.18 -11.15
N ALA A 102 -12.66 3.74 -12.04
CA ALA A 102 -12.47 4.35 -13.36
C ALA A 102 -13.57 3.96 -14.38
N ARG A 103 -14.40 2.95 -14.08
CA ARG A 103 -15.47 2.52 -14.98
C ARG A 103 -16.70 3.42 -14.79
N PRO A 104 -17.05 4.29 -15.76
CA PRO A 104 -18.27 5.09 -15.68
C PRO A 104 -19.46 4.16 -15.87
N GLY A 105 -20.35 4.09 -14.88
CA GLY A 105 -21.64 3.42 -14.98
C GLY A 105 -21.56 1.90 -15.20
N ARG A 106 -21.58 1.14 -14.10
CA ARG A 106 -22.41 -0.06 -14.11
C ARG A 106 -23.83 0.44 -13.87
N VAL A 107 -24.51 0.82 -14.95
CA VAL A 107 -25.96 0.92 -14.95
C VAL A 107 -26.42 -0.47 -14.53
N ASP A 108 -27.08 -0.56 -13.37
CA ASP A 108 -27.80 -1.76 -13.00
C ASP A 108 -28.89 -1.95 -14.06
N PRO A 109 -28.91 -3.02 -14.86
CA PRO A 109 -30.06 -3.33 -15.70
C PRO A 109 -31.13 -3.90 -14.78
N GLY A 110 -31.72 -3.05 -13.94
CA GLY A 110 -32.56 -3.48 -12.85
C GLY A 110 -33.27 -2.34 -12.15
N ASP A 111 -34.08 -1.57 -12.87
CA ASP A 111 -35.28 -0.99 -12.29
C ASP A 111 -36.40 -0.92 -13.35
N HIS A 112 -37.51 -1.55 -12.96
CA HIS A 112 -38.84 -1.76 -13.58
C HIS A 112 -39.14 -1.37 -15.04
#